data_AF-A0A919NEC7-F1
#
_entry.id   AF-A0A919NEC7-F1
#
_cell.length_a   1.000
_cell.length_b   1.000
_cell.length_c   1.000
_cell.angle_alpha   90.00
_cell.angle_beta   90.00
_cell.angle_gamma   90.00
#
_symmetry.space_group_name_H-M   'P 1'
#
loop_
_entity.id
_entity.type
_entity.pdbx_description
1 polymer ?
#
loop_
_entity_poly.entity_id
_entity_poly.type
_entity_poly.pdbx_seq_one_letter_code
_entity_poly.pdbx_strand_id
1 'polypeptide(L)'
;MTRLRFHISEVFDIPARGGLIAVGRIRDGEIVGVPRLRDDTSGNLVHVLAIDHPTPRTRRTGETILVVDRADAEYVEVGRIWTVEG
;
A
#
# COMPACT_ATOMS: atom_id res chain seq x y z
N MET A 1 -0.03 15.67 14.94
CA MET A 1 0.22 15.28 13.53
C MET A 1 -0.39 13.91 13.33
N THR A 2 -1.40 13.80 12.46
CA THR A 2 -2.07 12.53 12.15
C THR A 2 -1.16 11.73 11.22
N ARG A 3 -0.82 10.49 11.57
CA ARG A 3 -0.05 9.61 10.69
C ARG A 3 -0.97 9.08 9.59
N LEU A 4 -0.52 9.18 8.35
CA LEU A 4 -1.19 8.58 7.21
C LEU A 4 -1.30 7.07 7.43
N ARG A 5 -2.50 6.51 7.23
CA ARG A 5 -2.78 5.08 7.37
C ARG A 5 -3.30 4.50 6.07
N PHE A 6 -2.63 3.50 5.54
CA PHE A 6 -3.08 2.72 4.40
C PHE A 6 -3.68 1.40 4.90
N HIS A 7 -4.98 1.19 4.66
CA HIS A 7 -5.67 -0.04 5.03
C HIS A 7 -5.88 -0.92 3.80
N ILE A 8 -5.30 -2.12 3.83
CA ILE A 8 -5.33 -3.06 2.70
C ILE A 8 -6.70 -3.73 2.62
N SER A 9 -7.35 -3.62 1.47
CA SER A 9 -8.63 -4.29 1.18
C SER A 9 -8.49 -5.46 0.22
N GLU A 10 -7.51 -5.43 -0.70
CA GLU A 10 -7.29 -6.52 -1.66
C GLU A 10 -5.79 -6.71 -1.91
N VAL A 11 -5.38 -7.95 -2.16
CA VAL A 11 -3.99 -8.30 -2.52
C VAL A 11 -4.01 -9.20 -3.74
N PHE A 12 -3.15 -8.90 -4.71
CA PHE A 12 -2.97 -9.73 -5.90
C PHE A 12 -1.49 -10.00 -6.12
N ASP A 13 -1.13 -11.28 -6.34
CA ASP A 13 0.16 -11.63 -6.91
C ASP A 13 -0.04 -11.90 -8.41
N ILE A 14 0.50 -11.01 -9.24
CA ILE A 14 0.46 -11.14 -10.70
C ILE A 14 1.90 -11.43 -11.14
N PRO A 15 2.23 -12.65 -11.62
CA PRO A 15 3.61 -13.02 -11.94
C PRO A 15 4.30 -12.09 -12.93
N ALA A 16 3.54 -11.54 -13.90
CA ALA A 16 4.06 -10.60 -14.89
C ALA A 16 4.37 -9.19 -14.32
N ARG A 17 3.94 -8.88 -13.09
CA ARG A 17 4.27 -7.64 -12.39
C ARG A 17 5.54 -7.84 -11.56
N GLY A 18 6.35 -6.79 -11.46
CA GLY A 18 7.60 -6.79 -10.69
C GLY A 18 7.43 -6.89 -9.17
N GLY A 19 6.19 -6.90 -8.66
CA GLY A 19 5.88 -6.94 -7.23
C GLY A 19 4.45 -7.40 -6.95
N LEU A 20 4.11 -7.48 -5.67
CA LEU A 20 2.75 -7.72 -5.17
C LEU A 20 1.91 -6.46 -5.30
N ILE A 21 0.63 -6.62 -5.62
CA ILE A 21 -0.31 -5.50 -5.71
C ILE A 21 -1.12 -5.46 -4.43
N ALA A 22 -1.01 -4.37 -3.68
CA ALA A 22 -1.87 -4.06 -2.53
C ALA A 22 -2.83 -2.94 -2.90
N VAL A 23 -4.13 -3.22 -2.84
CA VAL A 23 -5.19 -2.23 -3.01
C VAL A 23 -5.72 -1.86 -1.64
N GLY A 24 -5.88 -0.58 -1.39
CA GLY A 24 -6.37 -0.11 -0.11
C GLY A 24 -6.86 1.32 -0.17
N ARG A 25 -7.15 1.88 0.99
CA ARG A 25 -7.52 3.29 1.13
C ARG A 25 -6.58 3.99 2.09
N ILE A 26 -6.21 5.20 1.71
CA ILE A 26 -5.51 6.11 2.59
C ILE A 26 -6.53 6.80 3.49
N ARG A 27 -6.27 6.78 4.80
CA ARG A 27 -6.92 7.65 5.77
C ARG A 27 -5.92 8.71 6.23
N ASP A 28 -6.45 9.90 6.46
CA ASP A 28 -5.72 11.00 7.10
C ASP A 28 -4.51 11.54 6.29
N GLY A 29 -4.62 11.60 4.95
CA GLY A 29 -3.61 12.25 4.11
C GLY A 29 -3.64 11.84 2.63
N GLU A 30 -2.59 12.21 1.91
CA GLU A 30 -2.29 11.80 0.53
C GLU A 30 -0.86 11.26 0.49
N ILE A 31 -0.62 10.21 -0.30
CA ILE A 31 0.73 9.71 -0.55
C ILE A 31 1.31 10.45 -1.76
N VAL A 32 2.43 11.13 -1.58
CA VAL A 32 3.19 11.79 -2.66
C VAL A 32 4.51 11.03 -2.87
N GLY A 33 4.76 10.59 -4.10
CA GLY A 33 5.95 9.79 -4.42
C GLY A 33 5.84 8.35 -3.93
N VAL A 34 6.98 7.66 -3.75
CA VAL A 34 7.03 6.28 -3.24
C VAL A 34 7.27 6.32 -1.72
N PRO A 35 6.28 6.01 -0.88
CA PRO A 35 6.39 6.15 0.56
C PRO A 35 7.20 4.99 1.17
N ARG A 36 7.83 5.26 2.30
CA ARG A 36 8.30 4.22 3.22
C ARG A 36 7.17 3.95 4.20
N LEU A 37 6.62 2.73 4.14
CA LEU A 37 5.52 2.31 4.98
C LEU A 37 6.01 1.29 6.00
N ARG A 38 5.35 1.23 7.15
CA ARG A 38 5.60 0.24 8.19
C ARG A 38 4.32 -0.50 8.48
N ASP A 39 4.38 -1.82 8.55
CA ASP A 39 3.25 -2.63 8.99
C ASP A 39 3.03 -2.44 10.50
N ASP A 40 1.85 -1.99 10.89
CA ASP A 40 1.51 -1.72 12.29
C ASP A 40 1.48 -3.00 13.13
N THR A 41 1.28 -4.17 12.50
CA THR A 41 1.19 -5.46 13.20
C THR A 41 2.57 -6.03 13.51
N SER A 42 3.45 -6.11 12.51
CA SER A 42 4.79 -6.68 12.66
C SER A 42 5.88 -5.66 13.03
N GLY A 43 5.63 -4.37 12.80
CA GLY A 43 6.61 -3.30 12.96
C GLY A 43 7.66 -3.23 11.85
N ASN A 44 7.61 -4.14 10.86
CA ASN A 44 8.54 -4.22 9.75
C ASN A 44 8.25 -3.18 8.67
N LEU A 45 9.31 -2.77 7.97
CA LEU A 45 9.19 -1.89 6.81
C LEU A 45 8.58 -2.66 5.64
N VAL A 46 7.80 -1.93 4.85
CA VAL A 46 7.20 -2.38 3.61
C VAL A 46 7.74 -1.52 2.48
N HIS A 47 8.42 -2.18 1.54
CA HIS A 47 9.08 -1.55 0.41
C HIS A 47 8.09 -1.41 -0.75
N VAL A 48 7.50 -0.22 -0.85
CA VAL A 48 6.70 0.17 -2.01
C VAL A 48 7.66 0.41 -3.18
N LEU A 49 7.42 -0.24 -4.31
CA LEU A 49 8.18 -0.09 -5.54
C LEU A 49 7.57 0.98 -6.44
N ALA A 50 6.24 1.07 -6.46
CA ALA A 50 5.51 2.04 -7.26
C ALA A 50 4.11 2.29 -6.70
N ILE A 51 3.53 3.42 -7.08
CA ILE A 51 2.10 3.70 -6.95
C ILE A 51 1.51 3.64 -8.34
N ASP A 52 0.44 2.87 -8.51
CA ASP A 52 -0.23 2.84 -9.81
C ASP A 52 -0.98 4.15 -10.06
N HIS A 53 -1.03 4.59 -11.32
CA HIS A 53 -1.68 5.85 -11.65
C HIS A 53 -3.19 5.77 -11.40
N PRO A 54 -3.84 6.87 -10.97
CA PRO A 54 -5.28 6.89 -10.76
C PRO A 54 -6.04 6.46 -12.03
N THR A 55 -6.80 5.37 -11.93
CA THR A 55 -7.75 4.93 -12.95
C THR A 55 -9.13 5.57 -12.68
N PRO A 56 -10.06 5.60 -13.66
CA PRO A 56 -11.42 6.06 -13.41
C PRO A 56 -12.10 5.32 -12.25
N ARG A 57 -11.80 4.02 -12.06
CA ARG A 57 -12.29 3.24 -10.92
C ARG A 57 -11.73 3.78 -9.61
N THR A 58 -10.40 3.88 -9.48
CA THR A 58 -9.76 4.26 -8.21
C THR A 58 -10.12 5.69 -7.79
N ARG A 59 -10.32 6.60 -8.77
CA ARG A 59 -10.89 7.93 -8.50
C ARG A 59 -12.31 7.89 -7.96
N ARG A 60 -13.15 6.98 -8.47
CA ARG A 60 -14.54 6.81 -7.99
C ARG A 60 -14.60 6.15 -6.61
N THR A 61 -13.72 5.19 -6.33
CA THR A 61 -13.73 4.42 -5.07
C THR A 61 -12.87 5.03 -3.98
N GLY A 62 -12.02 6.01 -4.31
CA GLY A 62 -10.99 6.54 -3.42
C GLY A 62 -9.90 5.52 -3.06
N GLU A 63 -9.75 4.47 -3.87
CA GLU A 63 -8.74 3.43 -3.67
C GLU A 63 -7.37 3.91 -4.16
N THR A 64 -6.33 3.42 -3.51
CA THR A 64 -4.94 3.56 -3.92
C THR A 64 -4.37 2.17 -4.15
N ILE A 65 -3.59 2.03 -5.22
CA ILE A 65 -2.94 0.78 -5.59
C ILE A 65 -1.44 0.98 -5.42
N LEU A 66 -0.84 0.12 -4.60
CA LEU A 66 0.59 0.09 -4.35
C LEU A 66 1.17 -1.20 -4.94
N VAL A 67 2.33 -1.08 -5.57
CA VAL A 67 3.16 -2.22 -5.96
C VAL A 67 4.25 -2.36 -4.91
N VAL A 68 4.37 -3.55 -4.32
CA VAL A 68 5.24 -3.83 -3.17
C VAL A 68 6.24 -4.92 -3.53
N ASP A 69 7.44 -4.87 -2.96
CA ASP A 69 8.43 -5.91 -3.13
C ASP A 69 7.90 -7.27 -2.64
N ARG A 70 8.17 -8.33 -3.41
CA ARG A 70 7.81 -9.71 -3.04
C ARG A 70 8.57 -10.20 -1.82
N ALA A 71 9.72 -9.62 -1.51
CA ALA A 71 10.46 -9.92 -0.29
C ALA A 71 9.64 -9.63 0.98
N ASP A 72 8.68 -8.72 0.90
CA ASP A 72 7.84 -8.30 2.03
C ASP A 72 6.48 -9.02 2.08
N ALA A 73 6.30 -10.11 1.31
CA ALA A 73 5.01 -10.79 1.14
C ALA A 73 4.31 -11.15 2.46
N GLU A 74 5.06 -11.50 3.51
CA GLU A 74 4.54 -11.84 4.84
C GLU A 74 3.79 -10.67 5.51
N TYR A 75 4.04 -9.42 5.09
CA TYR A 75 3.44 -8.22 5.66
C TYR A 75 2.33 -7.63 4.77
N VAL A 76 2.04 -8.27 3.63
CA VAL A 76 1.09 -7.81 2.61
C VAL A 76 -0.16 -8.69 2.61
N GLU A 77 -1.10 -8.38 3.51
CA GLU A 77 -2.33 -9.15 3.69
C GLU A 77 -3.56 -8.22 3.85
N VAL A 78 -4.72 -8.69 3.40
CA VAL A 78 -5.99 -7.98 3.60
C VAL A 78 -6.24 -7.74 5.09
N GLY A 79 -6.61 -6.51 5.45
CA GLY A 79 -6.85 -6.09 6.82
C GLY A 79 -5.61 -5.52 7.54
N ARG A 80 -4.41 -5.66 6.97
CA ARG A 80 -3.21 -4.99 7.51
C ARG A 80 -3.36 -3.47 7.39
N ILE A 81 -2.76 -2.77 8.34
CA ILE A 81 -2.66 -1.32 8.36
C ILE A 81 -1.19 -0.96 8.27
N TRP A 82 -0.87 -0.11 7.31
CA TRP A 82 0.47 0.44 7.15
C TRP A 82 0.48 1.92 7.48
N THR A 83 1.49 2.37 8.21
CA THR A 83 1.69 3.78 8.54
C THR A 83 2.91 4.35 7.83
N VAL A 84 2.82 5.62 7.41
CA VAL A 84 3.98 6.34 6.86
C VAL A 84 5.03 6.55 7.95
N GLU A 85 6.27 6.20 7.63
CA GLU A 85 7.43 6.57 8.44
C GLU A 85 7.68 8.07 8.29
N GLY A 86 7.66 8.79 9.41
CA GLY A 86 7.84 10.24 9.48
C GLY A 86 9.30 10.67 9.51
#